data_AF-A0A4U5JDL8-F1
#
_entry.id   AF-A0A4U5JDL8-F1
#
_cell.length_a   1.000
_cell.length_b   1.000
_cell.length_c   1.000
_cell.angle_alpha   90.00
_cell.angle_beta   90.00
_cell.angle_gamma   90.00
#
_symmetry.space_group_name_H-M   'P 1'
#
loop_
_entity.id
_entity.type
_entity.pdbx_description
1 polymer ?
#
loop_
_entity_poly.entity_id
_entity_poly.type
_entity_poly.pdbx_seq_one_letter_code
_entity_poly.pdbx_strand_id
1 'polypeptide(L)'
;MDTLPSLEDGSTPIVSYAVDDDETIAEAIVGAFGAVGVDTYDRDDPLYEWIPIDRFERLGWGPGRPLRVSTIIWEYPTVITNEAIEIYDE
;
A
#
# COMPACT_ATOMS: atom_id res chain seq x y z
N MET A 1 -12.53 -17.21 5.99
CA MET A 1 -11.30 -17.05 5.19
C MET A 1 -11.70 -16.12 4.08
N ASP A 2 -11.51 -14.83 4.30
CA ASP A 2 -11.81 -13.81 3.31
C ASP A 2 -10.71 -13.91 2.25
N THR A 3 -11.08 -14.39 1.07
CA THR A 3 -10.18 -14.41 -0.08
C THR A 3 -9.98 -12.95 -0.42
N LEU A 4 -8.77 -12.41 -0.18
CA LEU A 4 -8.37 -11.10 -0.69
C LEU A 4 -8.92 -10.99 -2.12
N PRO A 5 -9.70 -9.94 -2.46
CA PRO A 5 -10.21 -9.80 -3.81
C PRO A 5 -9.00 -9.96 -4.72
N SER A 6 -9.06 -10.95 -5.62
CA SER A 6 -8.17 -10.91 -6.76
C SER A 6 -8.53 -9.58 -7.41
N LEU A 7 -7.67 -8.59 -7.19
CA LEU A 7 -7.65 -7.36 -7.97
C LEU A 7 -7.32 -7.81 -9.37
N GLU A 8 -8.35 -8.34 -10.04
CA GLU A 8 -8.32 -8.69 -11.45
C GLU A 8 -7.87 -7.43 -12.16
N ASP A 9 -6.95 -7.56 -13.11
CA ASP A 9 -6.26 -6.51 -13.85
C ASP A 9 -7.19 -5.51 -14.62
N GLY A 10 -8.49 -5.43 -14.27
CA GLY A 10 -9.50 -4.53 -14.82
C GLY A 10 -10.14 -3.55 -13.83
N SER A 11 -9.88 -3.63 -12.51
CA SER A 11 -10.31 -2.58 -11.58
C SER A 11 -9.41 -1.35 -11.71
N THR A 12 -10.01 -0.15 -11.71
CA THR A 12 -9.24 1.11 -11.74
C THR A 12 -9.01 1.57 -10.30
N PRO A 13 -7.76 1.85 -9.89
CA PRO A 13 -7.49 2.35 -8.56
C PRO A 13 -8.13 3.72 -8.36
N ILE A 14 -8.67 3.96 -7.17
CA ILE A 14 -9.16 5.29 -6.76
C ILE A 14 -7.98 6.22 -6.43
N VAL A 15 -6.85 5.66 -6.01
CA VAL A 15 -5.57 6.36 -5.85
C VAL A 15 -4.44 5.51 -6.43
N SER A 16 -3.61 6.16 -7.24
CA SER A 16 -2.31 5.63 -7.69
C SER A 16 -1.25 6.63 -7.27
N TYR A 17 -0.47 6.26 -6.26
CA TYR A 17 0.62 7.06 -5.71
C TYR A 17 1.96 6.50 -6.21
N ALA A 18 2.76 7.31 -6.90
CA ALA A 18 4.07 6.89 -7.36
C ALA A 18 5.06 6.88 -6.18
N VAL A 19 5.85 5.82 -6.06
CA VAL A 19 6.93 5.73 -5.07
C VAL A 19 8.14 6.46 -5.63
N ASP A 20 8.60 7.50 -4.96
CA ASP A 20 9.81 8.24 -5.31
C ASP A 20 11.09 7.54 -4.79
N ASP A 21 12.25 7.89 -5.34
CA ASP A 21 13.55 7.30 -4.94
C ASP A 21 14.01 7.81 -3.56
N ASP A 22 13.49 8.96 -3.11
CA ASP A 22 13.84 9.60 -1.84
C ASP A 22 12.92 9.21 -0.67
N GLU A 23 11.90 8.37 -0.90
CA GLU A 23 10.96 7.92 0.14
C GLU A 23 10.99 6.40 0.36
N THR A 24 10.65 6.00 1.58
CA THR A 24 10.41 4.58 1.89
C THR A 24 9.04 4.13 1.40
N ILE A 25 8.85 2.83 1.22
CA ILE A 25 7.53 2.26 0.91
C ILE A 25 6.50 2.60 2.01
N ALA A 26 6.93 2.73 3.26
CA ALA A 26 6.05 3.09 4.36
C ALA A 26 5.54 4.53 4.23
N GLU A 27 6.43 5.46 3.88
CA GLU A 27 6.09 6.86 3.58
C GLU A 27 5.15 6.95 2.39
N ALA A 28 5.41 6.19 1.33
CA ALA A 28 4.55 6.15 0.15
C ALA A 28 3.14 5.62 0.49
N ILE A 29 3.02 4.62 1.36
CA ILE A 29 1.71 4.12 1.82
C ILE A 29 0.98 5.21 2.61
N VAL A 30 1.65 5.91 3.52
CA VAL A 30 1.07 7.04 4.26
C VAL A 30 0.59 8.13 3.29
N GLY A 31 1.41 8.49 2.30
CA GLY A 31 1.08 9.47 1.26
C GLY A 31 -0.14 9.06 0.43
N ALA A 32 -0.20 7.79 0.01
CA ALA A 32 -1.33 7.24 -0.75
C ALA A 32 -2.64 7.31 0.03
N PHE A 33 -2.64 6.92 1.31
CA PHE A 33 -3.83 6.98 2.15
C PHE A 33 -4.24 8.42 2.49
N GLY A 34 -3.27 9.32 2.65
CA GLY A 34 -3.54 10.75 2.74
C GLY A 34 -4.28 11.29 1.49
N ALA A 35 -3.96 10.79 0.29
CA ALA A 35 -4.65 11.17 -0.94
C ALA A 35 -6.09 10.63 -1.05
N VAL A 36 -6.40 9.51 -0.38
CA VAL A 36 -7.78 8.99 -0.22
C VAL A 36 -8.55 9.76 0.86
N GLY A 37 -7.90 10.66 1.60
CA GLY A 37 -8.51 11.41 2.70
C GLY A 37 -8.57 10.62 4.01
N VAL A 38 -7.82 9.52 4.12
CA VAL A 38 -7.60 8.83 5.39
C VAL A 38 -6.57 9.59 6.19
N ASP A 39 -6.97 10.10 7.35
CA ASP A 39 -6.03 10.70 8.30
C ASP A 39 -5.29 9.60 9.04
N THR A 40 -4.07 9.31 8.57
CA THR A 40 -3.23 8.23 9.10
C THR A 40 -2.68 8.51 10.50
N TYR A 41 -2.75 9.77 10.96
CA TYR A 41 -2.24 10.21 12.26
C TYR A 41 -3.34 10.30 13.33
N ASP A 42 -4.60 10.48 12.91
CA ASP A 42 -5.77 10.56 13.80
C ASP A 42 -6.45 9.20 14.05
N ARG A 43 -6.03 8.14 13.35
CA ARG A 43 -6.58 6.78 13.56
C ARG A 43 -6.03 6.09 14.80
N ASP A 44 -6.94 5.44 15.55
CA ASP A 44 -6.62 4.58 16.69
C ASP A 44 -5.71 3.39 16.30
N ASP A 45 -5.80 2.90 15.06
CA ASP A 45 -5.00 1.78 14.53
C ASP A 45 -3.92 2.28 13.52
N PRO A 46 -2.67 2.53 13.97
CA PRO A 46 -1.61 3.05 13.12
C PRO A 46 -1.09 2.02 12.10
N LEU A 47 -0.43 2.49 11.05
CA LEU A 47 0.04 1.65 9.94
C LEU A 47 0.88 0.44 10.39
N TYR A 48 1.68 0.60 11.46
CA TYR A 48 2.53 -0.48 11.95
C TYR A 48 1.76 -1.67 12.55
N GLU A 49 0.48 -1.50 12.90
CA GLU A 49 -0.39 -2.60 13.35
C GLU A 49 -0.89 -3.45 12.18
N TRP A 50 -0.98 -2.86 10.98
CA TRP A 50 -1.37 -3.55 9.75
C TRP A 50 -0.17 -4.18 9.05
N ILE A 51 0.95 -3.44 9.01
CA ILE A 51 2.16 -3.85 8.32
C ILE A 51 3.35 -3.68 9.27
N PRO A 52 4.09 -4.74 9.63
CA PRO A 52 5.34 -4.59 10.36
C PRO A 52 6.39 -3.93 9.45
N ILE A 53 6.42 -2.60 9.49
CA ILE A 53 7.13 -1.72 8.55
C ILE A 53 8.59 -2.17 8.36
N ASP A 54 9.33 -2.38 9.46
CA ASP A 54 10.73 -2.84 9.41
C ASP A 54 10.93 -4.16 8.66
N ARG A 55 9.95 -5.06 8.67
CA ARG A 55 10.03 -6.33 7.93
C ARG A 55 9.66 -6.13 6.47
N PHE A 56 8.72 -5.22 6.23
CA PHE A 56 8.19 -4.93 4.92
C PHE A 56 9.24 -4.23 4.04
N GLU A 57 10.00 -3.29 4.60
CA GLU A 57 11.13 -2.65 3.91
C GLU A 57 12.23 -3.65 3.53
N ARG A 58 12.36 -4.73 4.30
CA ARG A 58 13.35 -5.79 4.05
C ARG A 58 12.97 -6.78 2.96
N LEU A 59 11.79 -6.63 2.34
CA LEU A 59 11.38 -7.49 1.22
C LEU A 59 12.20 -7.26 -0.05
N GLY A 60 13.01 -6.19 -0.10
CA GLY A 60 13.96 -5.94 -1.17
C GLY A 60 13.27 -5.41 -2.42
N TRP A 61 12.59 -4.27 -2.28
CA TRP A 61 11.85 -3.51 -3.30
C TRP A 61 12.70 -2.95 -4.45
N GLY A 62 13.78 -3.62 -4.82
CA GLY A 62 14.66 -3.16 -5.89
C GLY A 62 14.17 -3.57 -7.28
N PRO A 63 14.60 -2.84 -8.33
CA PRO A 63 14.20 -3.11 -9.72
C PRO A 63 14.63 -4.50 -10.23
N GLY A 64 15.55 -5.18 -9.55
CA GLY A 64 15.99 -6.53 -9.87
C GLY A 64 15.03 -7.65 -9.41
N ARG A 65 14.00 -7.32 -8.63
CA ARG A 65 12.96 -8.26 -8.17
C ARG A 65 11.62 -7.53 -8.11
N PRO A 66 10.84 -7.51 -9.20
CA PRO A 66 9.50 -6.92 -9.17
C PRO A 66 8.66 -7.68 -8.14
N LEU A 67 8.33 -7.00 -7.05
CA LEU A 67 7.52 -7.52 -5.97
C LEU A 67 6.17 -6.82 -6.01
N ARG A 68 5.11 -7.62 -5.96
CA ARG A 68 3.74 -7.13 -5.85
C ARG A 68 3.13 -7.75 -4.61
N VAL A 69 2.76 -6.91 -3.65
CA VAL A 69 2.03 -7.32 -2.44
C VAL A 69 0.60 -6.80 -2.57
N SER A 70 -0.36 -7.68 -2.36
CA SER A 70 -1.79 -7.32 -2.26
C SER A 70 -2.27 -7.63 -0.85
N THR A 71 -2.89 -6.65 -0.21
CA THR A 71 -3.40 -6.76 1.17
C THR A 71 -4.59 -5.82 1.35
N ILE A 72 -5.23 -5.87 2.52
CA ILE A 72 -6.22 -4.89 2.94
C ILE A 72 -5.59 -4.05 4.06
N ILE A 73 -5.65 -2.73 3.94
CA ILE A 73 -5.20 -1.77 4.96
C ILE A 73 -6.35 -0.80 5.20
N TRP A 74 -6.79 -0.68 6.46
CA TRP A 74 -7.94 0.13 6.83
C TRP A 74 -9.17 -0.09 5.93
N GLU A 75 -9.48 -1.36 5.66
CA GLU A 75 -10.61 -1.80 4.81
C GLU A 75 -10.44 -1.55 3.30
N TYR A 76 -9.38 -0.86 2.87
CA TYR A 76 -9.10 -0.66 1.45
C TYR A 76 -8.22 -1.77 0.86
N PRO A 77 -8.64 -2.42 -0.23
CA PRO A 77 -7.74 -3.25 -1.02
C PRO A 77 -6.58 -2.41 -1.53
N THR A 78 -5.36 -2.83 -1.18
CA THR A 78 -4.13 -2.10 -1.48
C THR A 78 -3.15 -3.01 -2.22
N VAL A 79 -2.59 -2.48 -3.30
CA VAL A 79 -1.47 -3.09 -4.04
C VAL A 79 -0.23 -2.25 -3.80
N ILE A 80 0.85 -2.92 -3.46
CA ILE A 80 2.14 -2.29 -3.16
C ILE A 80 3.18 -2.88 -4.10
N THR A 81 3.86 -2.01 -4.81
CA THR A 81 5.01 -2.31 -5.67
C THR A 81 6.16 -1.36 -5.35
N ASN A 82 7.31 -1.56 -5.96
CA ASN A 82 8.42 -0.61 -5.86
C ASN A 82 8.24 0.66 -6.72
N GLU A 83 7.17 0.72 -7.53
CA GLU A 83 6.92 1.84 -8.45
C GLU A 83 5.70 2.66 -8.00
N ALA A 84 4.70 2.00 -7.41
CA ALA A 84 3.47 2.63 -6.99
C ALA A 84 2.76 1.89 -5.84
N ILE A 85 2.01 2.67 -5.07
CA ILE A 85 0.95 2.21 -4.17
C ILE A 85 -0.39 2.49 -4.84
N GLU A 86 -1.20 1.46 -5.00
CA GLU A 86 -2.53 1.57 -5.57
C GLU A 86 -3.56 1.20 -4.51
N ILE A 87 -4.57 2.06 -4.36
CA ILE A 87 -5.68 1.86 -3.45
C ILE A 87 -6.96 1.77 -4.28
N TYR A 88 -7.80 0.80 -3.95
CA TYR A 88 -9.04 0.50 -4.65
C TYR A 88 -10.23 0.69 -3.70
N ASP A 89 -11.38 0.96 -4.28
CA ASP A 89 -12.65 0.95 -3.56
C ASP A 89 -13.00 -0.48 -3.10
N GLU A 90 -13.77 -0.60 -2.02
CA GLU A 90 -14.20 -1.86 -1.41
C GLU A 90 -15.04 -2.78 -2.33
#